data_AF-A0A0P7ZWB7-F1
#
_entry.id   AF-A0A0P7ZWB7-F1
#
_cell.length_a   1.000
_cell.length_b   1.000
_cell.length_c   1.000
_cell.angle_alpha   90.00
_cell.angle_beta   90.00
_cell.angle_gamma   90.00
#
_symmetry.space_group_name_H-M   'P 1'
#
loop_
_entity.id
_entity.type
_entity.pdbx_description
1 polymer ?
#
loop_
_entity_poly.entity_id
_entity_poly.type
_entity_poly.pdbx_seq_one_letter_code
_entity_poly.pdbx_strand_id
1 'polypeptide(L)'
;MSDKQNKATPAENARVETVSSAVAKLYDTYPFPPEPLLDEAPPGYNWRWHWPSAYSFCTGRSPERNQVRILDAGCGTGVGTEYLVHLNPEAEVVGMDLSAGAIAVATERCRRSRADRVTFHNLSIYDVAQIPGEFDLINCVGVLHHMPDPIRGIQALATKLKPGGLLHVFVYAELGRWEIQLTQEAIALLQGAKRGDYTDGVGVGRTLFSSLPEQNRLRRREETRWALENQRDECFADMYVHPQEIDYNVKTLFELIDSSGLDFVGFSNPQYWDLSRLVGTAPDLMARAKGLEVRDRYRLIELLDPEITHYEFFLSRPPLEKTDWTNNAELLAAIPERHACIEGWPSRSFFNFDYQVVSISDAEYAFLEKCDPAQSQCVAEIFAAHQTNLEEGLKMVRQLQSQQLIVLSKSQK
;
A
#
# COMPACT_ATOMS: atom_id res chain seq x y z
N MET A 1 9.91 30.08 17.94
CA MET A 1 11.30 30.56 17.77
C MET A 1 11.93 29.73 16.65
N SER A 2 12.31 30.44 15.57
CA SER A 2 12.95 30.03 14.32
C SER A 2 12.42 28.78 13.59
N ASP A 3 11.52 29.02 12.63
CA ASP A 3 11.50 28.31 11.34
C ASP A 3 12.87 28.46 10.69
N LYS A 4 13.76 27.49 10.92
CA LYS A 4 14.83 27.21 9.98
C LYS A 4 14.28 26.15 9.03
N GLN A 5 13.64 26.59 7.95
CA GLN A 5 13.61 25.76 6.74
C GLN A 5 15.06 25.39 6.44
N ASN A 6 15.40 24.14 6.69
CA ASN A 6 16.72 23.60 6.48
C ASN A 6 16.91 23.50 4.96
N LYS A 7 17.26 24.62 4.31
CA LYS A 7 17.52 24.63 2.88
C LYS A 7 18.74 23.76 2.63
N ALA A 8 18.54 22.67 1.92
CA ALA A 8 19.61 21.76 1.52
C ALA A 8 20.76 22.54 0.88
N THR A 9 21.98 22.19 1.28
CA THR A 9 23.21 22.77 0.75
C THR A 9 23.36 22.48 -0.75
N PRO A 10 24.16 23.26 -1.50
CA PRO A 10 24.43 22.97 -2.91
C PRO A 10 24.96 21.55 -3.16
N ALA A 11 25.76 21.01 -2.24
CA ALA A 11 26.30 19.65 -2.33
C ALA A 11 25.21 18.58 -2.14
N GLU A 12 24.29 18.78 -1.19
CA GLU A 12 23.15 17.89 -0.99
C GLU A 12 22.21 17.91 -2.21
N ASN A 13 21.94 19.08 -2.77
CA ASN A 13 21.13 19.19 -3.99
C ASN A 13 21.80 18.48 -5.19
N ALA A 14 23.11 18.65 -5.37
CA ALA A 14 23.85 17.96 -6.43
C ALA A 14 23.83 16.43 -6.26
N ARG A 15 23.93 15.93 -5.02
CA ARG A 15 23.78 14.49 -4.71
C ARG A 15 22.39 14.00 -5.06
N VAL A 16 21.34 14.74 -4.65
CA VAL A 16 19.94 14.40 -4.95
C VAL A 16 19.74 14.31 -6.46
N GLU A 17 20.20 15.30 -7.22
CA GLU A 17 20.07 15.32 -8.68
C GLU A 17 20.80 14.15 -9.35
N THR A 18 22.01 13.83 -8.88
CA THR A 18 22.81 12.71 -9.39
C THR A 18 22.10 11.37 -9.17
N VAL A 19 21.59 11.13 -7.95
CA VAL A 19 20.90 9.88 -7.62
C VAL A 19 19.56 9.80 -8.35
N SER A 20 18.77 10.86 -8.36
CA SER A 20 17.50 10.90 -9.09
C SER A 20 17.69 10.65 -10.58
N SER A 21 18.76 11.16 -11.19
CA SER A 21 19.09 10.88 -12.59
C SER A 21 19.48 9.42 -12.82
N ALA A 22 20.18 8.79 -11.88
CA ALA A 22 20.50 7.36 -11.96
C ALA A 22 19.22 6.49 -11.85
N VAL A 23 18.33 6.81 -10.90
CA VAL A 23 17.03 6.14 -10.76
C VAL A 23 16.19 6.32 -12.04
N ALA A 24 16.13 7.53 -12.61
CA ALA A 24 15.45 7.77 -13.88
C ALA A 24 16.00 6.87 -14.99
N LYS A 25 17.33 6.83 -15.11
CA LYS A 25 18.02 6.03 -16.12
C LYS A 25 17.73 4.54 -15.96
N LEU A 26 17.61 4.03 -14.73
CA LEU A 26 17.22 2.63 -14.49
C LEU A 26 15.84 2.37 -15.10
N TYR A 27 14.83 3.16 -14.73
CA TYR A 27 13.46 2.94 -15.18
C TYR A 27 13.22 3.30 -16.66
N ASP A 28 14.03 4.17 -17.24
CA ASP A 28 14.06 4.38 -18.70
C ASP A 28 14.69 3.19 -19.44
N THR A 29 15.63 2.46 -18.79
CA THR A 29 16.24 1.24 -19.36
C THR A 29 15.34 0.02 -19.18
N TYR A 30 14.71 -0.10 -18.01
CA TYR A 30 13.85 -1.18 -17.58
C TYR A 30 12.56 -0.61 -16.98
N PRO A 31 11.54 -0.29 -17.80
CA PRO A 31 10.28 0.27 -17.31
C PRO A 31 9.59 -0.67 -16.32
N PHE A 32 9.22 -0.11 -15.15
CA PHE A 32 8.69 -0.88 -14.02
C PHE A 32 7.44 -0.22 -13.40
N PRO A 33 6.45 -0.98 -12.90
CA PRO A 33 6.32 -2.44 -12.99
C PRO A 33 6.13 -2.93 -14.43
N PRO A 34 6.58 -4.12 -14.81
CA PRO A 34 6.75 -4.44 -16.22
C PRO A 34 5.48 -5.07 -16.84
N GLU A 35 4.33 -4.95 -16.20
CA GLU A 35 3.13 -5.70 -16.56
C GLU A 35 2.63 -5.44 -17.99
N PRO A 36 2.02 -6.44 -18.65
CA PRO A 36 1.54 -6.27 -20.01
C PRO A 36 0.48 -5.16 -20.08
N LEU A 37 0.41 -4.51 -21.25
CA LEU A 37 -0.63 -3.53 -21.55
C LEU A 37 -1.90 -4.27 -22.00
N LEU A 38 -3.02 -4.00 -21.33
CA LEU A 38 -4.32 -4.63 -21.60
C LEU A 38 -5.27 -3.65 -22.31
N ASP A 39 -6.21 -4.18 -23.09
CA ASP A 39 -7.29 -3.39 -23.75
C ASP A 39 -8.59 -3.34 -22.90
N GLU A 40 -8.53 -3.84 -21.68
CA GLU A 40 -9.64 -3.94 -20.74
C GLU A 40 -9.17 -3.58 -19.32
N ALA A 41 -10.12 -3.41 -18.40
CA ALA A 41 -9.81 -3.14 -17.01
C ALA A 41 -8.92 -4.26 -16.42
N PRO A 42 -7.95 -3.93 -15.56
CA PRO A 42 -7.04 -4.93 -15.03
C PRO A 42 -7.79 -5.92 -14.12
N PRO A 43 -7.39 -7.20 -14.10
CA PRO A 43 -8.10 -8.22 -13.34
C PRO A 43 -7.89 -8.05 -11.83
N GLY A 44 -8.85 -8.54 -11.04
CA GLY A 44 -8.78 -8.50 -9.58
C GLY A 44 -8.90 -7.08 -9.01
N TYR A 45 -8.48 -6.93 -7.76
CA TYR A 45 -8.54 -5.67 -7.03
C TYR A 45 -7.40 -5.56 -6.00
N ASN A 46 -7.16 -4.33 -5.55
CA ASN A 46 -6.46 -4.06 -4.29
C ASN A 46 -7.31 -3.08 -3.49
N TRP A 47 -7.82 -3.50 -2.33
CA TRP A 47 -8.73 -2.68 -1.53
C TRP A 47 -8.10 -1.37 -1.07
N ARG A 48 -6.76 -1.31 -0.95
CA ARG A 48 -5.99 -0.10 -0.60
C ARG A 48 -6.07 0.98 -1.68
N TRP A 49 -6.36 0.56 -2.92
CA TRP A 49 -6.54 1.43 -4.09
C TRP A 49 -8.01 1.75 -4.35
N HIS A 50 -8.94 1.20 -3.56
CA HIS A 50 -10.36 1.53 -3.59
C HIS A 50 -10.67 2.51 -2.46
N TRP A 51 -10.95 3.77 -2.77
CA TRP A 51 -11.12 4.86 -1.80
C TRP A 51 -12.12 4.52 -0.69
N PRO A 52 -13.35 4.02 -0.97
CA PRO A 52 -14.28 3.65 0.08
C PRO A 52 -13.76 2.55 1.01
N SER A 53 -13.08 1.54 0.47
CA SER A 53 -12.52 0.45 1.28
C SER A 53 -11.32 0.91 2.11
N ALA A 54 -10.39 1.66 1.52
CA ALA A 54 -9.25 2.22 2.24
C ALA A 54 -9.69 3.19 3.35
N TYR A 55 -10.67 4.05 3.07
CA TYR A 55 -11.24 4.97 4.05
C TYR A 55 -11.98 4.23 5.17
N SER A 56 -12.78 3.22 4.82
CA SER A 56 -13.42 2.34 5.80
C SER A 56 -12.43 1.63 6.69
N PHE A 57 -11.36 1.07 6.13
CA PHE A 57 -10.31 0.42 6.91
C PHE A 57 -9.67 1.41 7.92
N CYS A 58 -9.43 2.65 7.50
CA CYS A 58 -8.78 3.66 8.33
C CYS A 58 -9.70 4.29 9.39
N THR A 59 -11.00 4.37 9.12
CA THR A 59 -11.96 5.14 9.93
C THR A 59 -13.08 4.30 10.56
N GLY A 60 -13.27 3.06 10.13
CA GLY A 60 -14.38 2.21 10.50
C GLY A 60 -15.71 2.52 9.79
N ARG A 61 -15.76 3.48 8.85
CA ARG A 61 -16.98 3.86 8.11
C ARG A 61 -16.72 4.16 6.63
N SER A 62 -17.75 4.06 5.78
CA SER A 62 -17.68 4.59 4.40
C SER A 62 -17.39 6.09 4.40
N PRO A 63 -16.70 6.59 3.36
CA PRO A 63 -16.54 8.02 3.16
C PRO A 63 -17.89 8.68 2.83
N GLU A 64 -18.00 9.98 3.10
CA GLU A 64 -19.22 10.76 2.81
C GLU A 64 -19.39 11.08 1.31
N ARG A 65 -18.31 11.00 0.54
CA ARG A 65 -18.30 11.20 -0.92
C ARG A 65 -17.29 10.30 -1.62
N ASN A 66 -17.61 9.95 -2.86
CA ASN A 66 -16.73 9.20 -3.79
C ASN A 66 -16.08 10.09 -4.85
N GLN A 67 -16.63 11.28 -5.11
CA GLN A 67 -15.97 12.28 -5.95
C GLN A 67 -14.76 12.85 -5.20
N VAL A 68 -13.60 12.25 -5.41
CA VAL A 68 -12.35 12.56 -4.71
C VAL A 68 -11.19 12.82 -5.67
N ARG A 69 -10.12 13.41 -5.15
CA ARG A 69 -8.85 13.56 -5.90
C ARG A 69 -7.82 12.58 -5.35
N ILE A 70 -7.23 11.79 -6.23
CA ILE A 70 -6.23 10.77 -5.90
C ILE A 70 -4.90 11.12 -6.58
N LEU A 71 -3.80 11.13 -5.84
CA LEU A 71 -2.45 11.22 -6.39
C LEU A 71 -1.77 9.86 -6.34
N ASP A 72 -1.28 9.36 -7.47
CA ASP A 72 -0.35 8.24 -7.55
C ASP A 72 1.08 8.80 -7.68
N ALA A 73 1.78 8.86 -6.55
CA ALA A 73 3.08 9.52 -6.41
C ALA A 73 4.23 8.52 -6.64
N GLY A 74 4.89 8.63 -7.80
CA GLY A 74 5.83 7.64 -8.33
C GLY A 74 5.08 6.51 -9.04
N CYS A 75 4.26 6.87 -10.04
CA CYS A 75 3.32 5.96 -10.68
C CYS A 75 3.99 4.90 -11.58
N GLY A 76 5.29 5.03 -11.88
CA GLY A 76 6.02 4.14 -12.77
C GLY A 76 5.31 4.00 -14.13
N THR A 77 5.17 2.76 -14.60
CA THR A 77 4.46 2.40 -15.84
C THR A 77 2.92 2.41 -15.70
N GLY A 78 2.38 2.95 -14.61
CA GLY A 78 0.95 3.19 -14.42
C GLY A 78 0.12 1.97 -14.00
N VAL A 79 0.74 0.86 -13.58
CA VAL A 79 0.00 -0.33 -13.14
C VAL A 79 -0.94 0.01 -11.99
N GLY A 80 -0.44 0.63 -10.92
CA GLY A 80 -1.29 1.11 -9.82
C GLY A 80 -2.30 2.17 -10.27
N THR A 81 -1.87 3.11 -11.12
CA THR A 81 -2.72 4.18 -11.65
C THR A 81 -3.95 3.66 -12.38
N GLU A 82 -3.79 2.63 -13.21
CA GLU A 82 -4.87 1.99 -13.95
C GLU A 82 -5.94 1.42 -13.01
N TYR A 83 -5.53 0.71 -11.95
CA TYR A 83 -6.45 0.24 -10.91
C TYR A 83 -7.12 1.40 -10.18
N LEU A 84 -6.37 2.45 -9.80
CA LEU A 84 -6.93 3.62 -9.11
C LEU A 84 -8.04 4.29 -9.93
N VAL A 85 -7.92 4.36 -11.25
CA VAL A 85 -8.96 4.93 -12.11
C VAL A 85 -10.18 4.02 -12.21
N HIS A 86 -9.99 2.72 -12.42
CA HIS A 86 -11.11 1.77 -12.59
C HIS A 86 -11.87 1.48 -11.30
N LEU A 87 -11.16 1.38 -10.18
CA LEU A 87 -11.79 1.13 -8.87
C LEU A 87 -12.52 2.37 -8.34
N ASN A 88 -12.17 3.57 -8.78
CA ASN A 88 -12.76 4.82 -8.29
C ASN A 88 -13.39 5.61 -9.45
N PRO A 89 -14.57 5.19 -9.95
CA PRO A 89 -15.18 5.76 -11.16
C PRO A 89 -15.51 7.25 -11.05
N GLU A 90 -15.72 7.77 -9.84
CA GLU A 90 -16.03 9.18 -9.57
C GLU A 90 -14.78 10.02 -9.24
N ALA A 91 -13.60 9.41 -9.12
CA ALA A 91 -12.39 10.11 -8.74
C ALA A 91 -11.68 10.78 -9.94
N GLU A 92 -11.05 11.92 -9.66
CA GLU A 92 -10.00 12.51 -10.50
C GLU A 92 -8.66 11.91 -10.06
N VAL A 93 -7.95 11.24 -10.96
CA VAL A 93 -6.64 10.64 -10.68
C VAL A 93 -5.54 11.50 -11.29
N VAL A 94 -4.46 11.70 -10.54
CA VAL A 94 -3.24 12.35 -11.02
C VAL A 94 -2.09 11.36 -10.81
N GLY A 95 -1.38 11.02 -11.87
CA GLY A 95 -0.15 10.23 -11.80
C GLY A 95 1.07 11.14 -11.93
N MET A 96 2.13 10.88 -11.16
CA MET A 96 3.41 11.55 -11.36
C MET A 96 4.58 10.59 -11.25
N ASP A 97 5.60 10.79 -12.08
CA ASP A 97 6.84 10.02 -12.03
C ASP A 97 8.01 10.83 -12.60
N LEU A 98 9.22 10.55 -12.14
CA LEU A 98 10.44 11.21 -12.61
C LEU A 98 10.92 10.66 -13.97
N SER A 99 10.58 9.42 -14.33
CA SER A 99 10.96 8.79 -15.60
C SER A 99 9.96 9.15 -16.70
N ALA A 100 10.47 9.78 -17.76
CA ALA A 100 9.67 10.11 -18.93
C ALA A 100 9.26 8.84 -19.71
N GLY A 101 10.13 7.83 -19.74
CA GLY A 101 9.83 6.53 -20.36
C GLY A 101 8.68 5.81 -19.66
N ALA A 102 8.71 5.77 -18.32
CA ALA A 102 7.66 5.16 -17.52
C ALA A 102 6.31 5.88 -17.70
N ILE A 103 6.30 7.22 -17.71
CA ILE A 103 5.10 8.03 -17.98
C ILE A 103 4.50 7.74 -19.36
N ALA A 104 5.33 7.54 -20.39
CA ALA A 104 4.84 7.18 -21.72
C ALA A 104 4.12 5.83 -21.70
N VAL A 105 4.66 4.83 -20.98
CA VAL A 105 4.01 3.51 -20.80
C VAL A 105 2.73 3.65 -19.97
N ALA A 106 2.74 4.43 -18.90
CA ALA A 106 1.57 4.67 -18.05
C ALA A 106 0.41 5.31 -18.81
N THR A 107 0.74 6.30 -19.66
CA THR A 107 -0.22 6.97 -20.54
C THR A 107 -0.83 5.98 -21.51
N GLU A 108 -0.02 5.15 -22.17
CA GLU A 108 -0.52 4.14 -23.10
C GLU A 108 -1.35 3.05 -22.41
N ARG A 109 -0.93 2.60 -21.22
CA ARG A 109 -1.69 1.65 -20.39
C ARG A 109 -3.09 2.15 -20.13
N CYS A 110 -3.21 3.35 -19.54
CA CYS A 110 -4.49 3.92 -19.20
C CYS A 110 -5.35 4.16 -20.45
N ARG A 111 -4.74 4.59 -21.57
CA ARG A 111 -5.45 4.75 -22.84
C ARG A 111 -6.03 3.42 -23.36
N ARG A 112 -5.28 2.32 -23.27
CA ARG A 112 -5.74 1.02 -23.79
C ARG A 112 -6.86 0.42 -22.96
N SER A 113 -6.80 0.52 -21.64
CA SER A 113 -7.87 0.04 -20.75
C SER A 113 -9.01 1.03 -20.54
N ARG A 114 -8.98 2.19 -21.20
CA ARG A 114 -10.01 3.26 -21.10
C ARG A 114 -10.10 3.89 -19.71
N ALA A 115 -8.98 3.93 -19.00
CA ALA A 115 -8.79 4.66 -17.76
C ALA A 115 -8.54 6.16 -18.03
N ASP A 116 -9.45 6.84 -18.72
CA ASP A 116 -9.22 8.18 -19.28
C ASP A 116 -9.28 9.34 -18.24
N ARG A 117 -9.61 9.05 -16.97
CA ARG A 117 -9.75 10.04 -15.88
C ARG A 117 -8.44 10.31 -15.14
N VAL A 118 -7.32 10.29 -15.85
CA VAL A 118 -5.99 10.50 -15.29
C VAL A 118 -5.25 11.62 -15.99
N THR A 119 -4.55 12.46 -15.23
CA THR A 119 -3.55 13.40 -15.74
C THR A 119 -2.17 12.98 -15.27
N PHE A 120 -1.21 12.86 -16.20
CA PHE A 120 0.17 12.49 -15.88
C PHE A 120 1.11 13.69 -15.85
N HIS A 121 2.01 13.70 -14.88
CA HIS A 121 3.09 14.70 -14.75
C HIS A 121 4.45 14.01 -14.69
N ASN A 122 5.35 14.37 -15.61
CA ASN A 122 6.76 13.99 -15.47
C ASN A 122 7.44 14.96 -14.48
N LEU A 123 7.40 14.61 -13.20
CA LEU A 123 7.87 15.45 -12.09
C LEU A 123 8.45 14.58 -10.98
N SER A 124 9.48 15.10 -10.29
CA SER A 124 9.94 14.52 -9.04
C SER A 124 8.93 14.77 -7.92
N ILE A 125 8.83 13.84 -6.94
CA ILE A 125 8.04 14.05 -5.72
C ILE A 125 8.50 15.31 -4.96
N TYR A 126 9.78 15.69 -5.03
CA TYR A 126 10.25 16.95 -4.44
C TYR A 126 9.57 18.19 -5.02
N ASP A 127 9.02 18.07 -6.22
CA ASP A 127 8.38 19.12 -7.00
C ASP A 127 6.85 18.97 -7.05
N VAL A 128 6.27 18.10 -6.22
CA VAL A 128 4.81 17.85 -6.17
C VAL A 128 4.00 19.13 -5.92
N ALA A 129 4.60 20.16 -5.32
CA ALA A 129 3.99 21.48 -5.13
C ALA A 129 3.55 22.15 -6.44
N GLN A 130 4.13 21.78 -7.59
CA GLN A 130 3.74 22.26 -8.92
C GLN A 130 2.37 21.73 -9.36
N ILE A 131 1.91 20.59 -8.83
CA ILE A 131 0.60 20.04 -9.11
C ILE A 131 -0.45 20.80 -8.26
N PRO A 132 -1.50 21.40 -8.84
CA PRO A 132 -2.42 22.24 -8.08
C PRO A 132 -3.34 21.43 -7.13
N GLY A 133 -3.73 22.09 -6.03
CA GLY A 133 -4.67 21.57 -5.05
C GLY A 133 -4.07 20.55 -4.08
N GLU A 134 -4.97 19.90 -3.34
CA GLU A 134 -4.69 18.83 -2.39
C GLU A 134 -5.49 17.56 -2.78
N PHE A 135 -5.13 16.43 -2.17
CA PHE A 135 -5.65 15.10 -2.47
C PHE A 135 -6.35 14.48 -1.25
N ASP A 136 -7.40 13.72 -1.52
CA ASP A 136 -8.11 12.92 -0.52
C ASP A 136 -7.36 11.62 -0.21
N LEU A 137 -6.74 11.04 -1.25
CA LEU A 137 -5.85 9.88 -1.15
C LEU A 137 -4.56 10.17 -1.91
N ILE A 138 -3.42 9.94 -1.27
CA ILE A 138 -2.12 9.84 -1.95
C ILE A 138 -1.67 8.39 -1.85
N ASN A 139 -1.48 7.74 -2.98
CA ASN A 139 -0.88 6.42 -3.10
C ASN A 139 0.61 6.59 -3.44
N CYS A 140 1.50 6.12 -2.57
CA CYS A 140 2.95 6.19 -2.76
C CYS A 140 3.55 4.81 -2.47
N VAL A 141 3.45 3.92 -3.45
CA VAL A 141 3.75 2.50 -3.29
C VAL A 141 5.01 2.16 -4.08
N GLY A 142 6.07 1.68 -3.41
CA GLY A 142 7.28 1.26 -4.13
C GLY A 142 8.28 2.40 -4.41
N VAL A 143 8.22 3.53 -3.69
CA VAL A 143 8.86 4.78 -4.15
C VAL A 143 9.85 5.38 -3.16
N LEU A 144 9.41 5.66 -1.93
CA LEU A 144 10.22 6.47 -0.99
C LEU A 144 11.61 5.87 -0.72
N HIS A 145 11.73 4.54 -0.64
CA HIS A 145 13.02 3.86 -0.42
C HIS A 145 14.00 4.01 -1.59
N HIS A 146 13.52 4.35 -2.78
CA HIS A 146 14.36 4.63 -3.96
C HIS A 146 14.77 6.10 -4.06
N MET A 147 14.33 6.95 -3.14
CA MET A 147 14.69 8.37 -3.10
C MET A 147 16.01 8.60 -2.35
N PRO A 148 16.85 9.58 -2.78
CA PRO A 148 18.04 9.96 -2.03
C PRO A 148 17.75 10.67 -0.70
N ASP A 149 16.59 11.31 -0.58
CA ASP A 149 16.09 11.98 0.62
C ASP A 149 14.59 11.66 0.82
N PRO A 150 14.27 10.47 1.36
CA PRO A 150 12.89 10.04 1.56
C PRO A 150 12.13 10.93 2.56
N ILE A 151 12.82 11.55 3.52
CA ILE A 151 12.21 12.45 4.51
C ILE A 151 11.66 13.68 3.79
N ARG A 152 12.46 14.33 2.94
CA ARG A 152 11.98 15.46 2.14
C ARG A 152 10.85 15.03 1.19
N GLY A 153 10.91 13.81 0.66
CA GLY A 153 9.86 13.24 -0.20
C GLY A 153 8.53 13.11 0.53
N ILE A 154 8.49 12.41 1.68
CA ILE A 154 7.25 12.21 2.43
C ILE A 154 6.69 13.51 3.00
N GLN A 155 7.56 14.46 3.39
CA GLN A 155 7.15 15.80 3.81
C GLN A 155 6.47 16.56 2.66
N ALA A 156 7.03 16.50 1.46
CA ALA A 156 6.44 17.15 0.29
C ALA A 156 5.03 16.58 0.01
N LEU A 157 4.86 15.25 0.06
CA LEU A 157 3.55 14.61 -0.09
C LEU A 157 2.57 15.00 1.02
N ALA A 158 3.02 15.05 2.28
CA ALA A 158 2.19 15.44 3.42
C ALA A 158 1.57 16.84 3.24
N THR A 159 2.29 17.79 2.62
CA THR A 159 1.76 19.13 2.33
C THR A 159 0.62 19.16 1.31
N LYS A 160 0.44 18.08 0.54
CA LYS A 160 -0.59 17.95 -0.50
C LYS A 160 -1.77 17.12 -0.05
N LEU A 161 -1.75 16.59 1.16
CA LEU A 161 -2.84 15.80 1.71
C LEU A 161 -3.89 16.72 2.33
N LYS A 162 -5.17 16.54 1.99
CA LYS A 162 -6.28 17.26 2.64
C LYS A 162 -6.38 16.87 4.11
N PRO A 163 -6.90 17.74 5.00
CA PRO A 163 -7.35 17.31 6.33
C PRO A 163 -8.34 16.14 6.21
N GLY A 164 -8.13 15.09 6.99
CA GLY A 164 -8.88 13.83 6.91
C GLY A 164 -8.52 12.93 5.72
N GLY A 165 -7.56 13.33 4.88
CA GLY A 165 -7.05 12.54 3.77
C GLY A 165 -6.10 11.43 4.23
N LEU A 166 -5.90 10.45 3.36
CA LEU A 166 -5.05 9.28 3.59
C LEU A 166 -3.80 9.29 2.69
N LEU A 167 -2.64 8.97 3.26
CA LEU A 167 -1.43 8.67 2.52
C LEU A 167 -1.10 7.18 2.71
N HIS A 168 -1.25 6.41 1.64
CA HIS A 168 -0.89 5.00 1.56
C HIS A 168 0.58 4.86 1.15
N VAL A 169 1.38 4.15 1.94
CA VAL A 169 2.83 4.04 1.74
C VAL A 169 3.25 2.58 1.74
N PHE A 170 4.13 2.22 0.79
CA PHE A 170 4.88 0.96 0.78
C PHE A 170 6.38 1.26 0.74
N VAL A 171 7.15 0.66 1.65
CA VAL A 171 8.63 0.72 1.65
C VAL A 171 9.26 -0.61 2.03
N TYR A 172 10.48 -0.87 1.54
CA TYR A 172 11.17 -2.13 1.79
C TYR A 172 11.64 -2.33 3.23
N ALA A 173 11.60 -3.58 3.69
CA ALA A 173 11.97 -3.99 5.04
C ALA A 173 13.33 -4.70 5.06
N GLU A 174 14.21 -4.23 5.94
CA GLU A 174 15.62 -4.64 6.08
C GLU A 174 15.76 -6.15 6.33
N LEU A 175 15.03 -6.69 7.31
CA LEU A 175 15.26 -8.07 7.74
C LEU A 175 14.79 -9.10 6.73
N GLY A 176 13.66 -8.89 6.04
CA GLY A 176 13.17 -9.83 5.02
C GLY A 176 13.88 -9.71 3.68
N ARG A 177 14.68 -8.66 3.48
CA ARG A 177 15.41 -8.36 2.24
C ARG A 177 16.93 -8.32 2.40
N TRP A 178 17.47 -8.70 3.55
CA TRP A 178 18.93 -8.62 3.77
C TRP A 178 19.76 -9.44 2.75
N GLU A 179 19.25 -10.57 2.22
CA GLU A 179 19.91 -11.28 1.11
C GLU A 179 20.00 -10.43 -0.18
N ILE A 180 19.01 -9.56 -0.43
CA ILE A 180 18.97 -8.67 -1.58
C ILE A 180 20.07 -7.61 -1.45
N GLN A 181 20.21 -6.97 -0.29
CA GLN A 181 21.28 -6.00 -0.03
C GLN A 181 22.66 -6.61 -0.30
N LEU A 182 22.93 -7.81 0.23
CA LEU A 182 24.19 -8.51 0.00
C LEU A 182 24.45 -8.79 -1.47
N THR A 183 23.40 -9.13 -2.22
CA THR A 183 23.49 -9.43 -3.65
C THR A 183 23.71 -8.16 -4.47
N GLN A 184 23.02 -7.06 -4.14
CA GLN A 184 23.23 -5.74 -4.75
C GLN A 184 24.68 -5.29 -4.58
N GLU A 185 25.25 -5.41 -3.37
CA GLU A 185 26.65 -5.09 -3.09
C GLU A 185 27.61 -5.99 -3.90
N ALA A 186 27.35 -7.29 -3.95
CA ALA A 186 28.16 -8.23 -4.71
C ALA A 186 28.17 -7.92 -6.21
N ILE A 187 27.00 -7.64 -6.80
CA ILE A 187 26.88 -7.25 -8.21
C ILE A 187 27.62 -5.94 -8.45
N ALA A 188 27.44 -4.93 -7.60
CA ALA A 188 28.13 -3.65 -7.75
C ALA A 188 29.66 -3.78 -7.71
N LEU A 189 30.20 -4.67 -6.85
CA LEU A 189 31.62 -4.99 -6.81
C LEU A 189 32.10 -5.68 -8.10
N LEU A 190 31.31 -6.61 -8.63
CA LEU A 190 31.62 -7.35 -9.86
C LEU A 190 31.53 -6.47 -11.12
N GLN A 191 30.64 -5.48 -11.15
CA GLN A 191 30.56 -4.51 -12.24
C GLN A 191 31.79 -3.58 -12.29
N GLY A 192 32.38 -3.27 -11.14
CA GLY A 192 33.56 -2.39 -11.05
C GLY A 192 33.34 -1.06 -11.78
N ALA A 193 34.17 -0.78 -12.79
CA ALA A 193 34.10 0.45 -13.57
C ALA A 193 32.81 0.61 -14.41
N LYS A 194 32.04 -0.47 -14.59
CA LYS A 194 30.77 -0.44 -15.33
C LYS A 194 29.54 -0.17 -14.45
N ARG A 195 29.72 0.08 -13.14
CA ARG A 195 28.59 0.38 -12.25
C ARG A 195 27.75 1.53 -12.81
N GLY A 196 26.43 1.34 -12.90
CA GLY A 196 25.50 2.27 -13.55
C GLY A 196 25.19 1.96 -15.01
N ASP A 197 25.80 0.91 -15.58
CA ASP A 197 25.29 0.17 -16.73
C ASP A 197 24.34 -0.94 -16.21
N TYR A 198 23.04 -0.71 -16.30
CA TYR A 198 22.04 -1.61 -15.74
C TYR A 198 21.91 -2.91 -16.53
N THR A 199 22.11 -2.88 -17.85
CA THR A 199 22.10 -4.09 -18.68
C THR A 199 23.28 -4.99 -18.35
N ASP A 200 24.47 -4.42 -18.16
CA ASP A 200 25.63 -5.17 -17.66
C ASP A 200 25.36 -5.74 -16.25
N GLY A 201 24.75 -4.97 -15.36
CA GLY A 201 24.43 -5.40 -13.99
C GLY A 201 23.47 -6.59 -13.94
N VAL A 202 22.42 -6.58 -14.76
CA VAL A 202 21.53 -7.73 -14.92
C VAL A 202 22.33 -8.94 -15.42
N GLY A 203 23.14 -8.78 -16.46
CA GLY A 203 23.98 -9.87 -16.99
C GLY A 203 24.94 -10.46 -15.95
N VAL A 204 25.58 -9.61 -15.15
CA VAL A 204 26.46 -9.99 -14.04
C VAL A 204 25.67 -10.76 -12.97
N GLY A 205 24.52 -10.25 -12.54
CA GLY A 205 23.69 -10.90 -11.52
C GLY A 205 23.15 -12.26 -11.95
N ARG A 206 22.67 -12.38 -13.20
CA ARG A 206 22.23 -13.68 -13.76
C ARG A 206 23.38 -14.69 -13.81
N THR A 207 24.57 -14.24 -14.24
CA THR A 207 25.78 -15.08 -14.25
C THR A 207 26.18 -15.49 -12.83
N LEU A 208 26.12 -14.57 -11.87
CA LEU A 208 26.40 -14.84 -10.47
C LEU A 208 25.50 -15.95 -9.93
N PHE A 209 24.17 -15.82 -10.04
CA PHE A 209 23.24 -16.82 -9.51
C PHE A 209 23.39 -18.19 -10.17
N SER A 210 23.59 -18.23 -11.48
CA SER A 210 23.82 -19.50 -12.20
C SER A 210 25.17 -20.17 -11.85
N SER A 211 26.14 -19.39 -11.38
CA SER A 211 27.49 -19.88 -11.05
C SER A 211 27.68 -20.22 -9.57
N LEU A 212 26.84 -19.69 -8.67
CA LEU A 212 26.92 -19.97 -7.25
C LEU A 212 26.67 -21.47 -6.96
N PRO A 213 27.36 -22.09 -5.98
CA PRO A 213 27.08 -23.46 -5.57
C PRO A 213 25.60 -23.65 -5.17
N GLU A 214 25.01 -24.80 -5.46
CA GLU A 214 23.59 -25.09 -5.19
C GLU A 214 23.19 -24.90 -3.72
N GLN A 215 24.11 -25.16 -2.79
CA GLN A 215 23.92 -24.98 -1.36
C GLN A 215 24.10 -23.54 -0.88
N ASN A 216 24.53 -22.61 -1.74
CA ASN A 216 24.72 -21.21 -1.37
C ASN A 216 23.38 -20.57 -0.97
N ARG A 217 23.36 -19.88 0.17
CA ARG A 217 22.13 -19.30 0.74
C ARG A 217 21.46 -18.29 -0.20
N LEU A 218 22.22 -17.40 -0.84
CA LEU A 218 21.68 -16.38 -1.74
C LEU A 218 21.02 -17.04 -2.95
N ARG A 219 21.70 -18.01 -3.57
CA ARG A 219 21.16 -18.80 -4.68
C ARG A 219 19.87 -19.53 -4.30
N ARG A 220 19.85 -20.24 -3.16
CA ARG A 220 18.65 -20.96 -2.72
C ARG A 220 17.49 -20.01 -2.45
N ARG A 221 17.74 -18.84 -1.86
CA ARG A 221 16.69 -17.84 -1.61
C ARG A 221 16.12 -17.30 -2.92
N GLU A 222 16.97 -16.97 -3.89
CA GLU A 222 16.55 -16.57 -5.24
C GLU A 222 15.70 -17.64 -5.93
N GLU A 223 16.17 -18.89 -5.98
CA GLU A 223 15.49 -20.01 -6.63
C GLU A 223 14.21 -20.48 -5.90
N THR A 224 13.94 -19.99 -4.69
CA THR A 224 12.75 -20.38 -3.92
C THR A 224 11.82 -19.20 -3.66
N ARG A 225 12.26 -18.21 -2.89
CA ARG A 225 11.42 -17.09 -2.45
C ARG A 225 11.11 -16.12 -3.59
N TRP A 226 12.08 -15.87 -4.46
CA TRP A 226 12.03 -14.83 -5.50
C TRP A 226 11.81 -15.40 -6.91
N ALA A 227 11.73 -16.72 -7.05
CA ALA A 227 11.71 -17.41 -8.34
C ALA A 227 10.56 -17.02 -9.27
N LEU A 228 9.45 -16.53 -8.73
CA LEU A 228 8.30 -16.04 -9.50
C LEU A 228 8.41 -14.54 -9.81
N GLU A 229 8.90 -13.76 -8.85
CA GLU A 229 8.96 -12.31 -8.94
C GLU A 229 10.10 -11.87 -9.88
N ASN A 230 11.18 -12.64 -9.95
CA ASN A 230 12.44 -12.17 -10.51
C ASN A 230 12.83 -12.74 -11.88
N GLN A 231 11.88 -13.35 -12.59
CA GLN A 231 12.16 -13.97 -13.90
C GLN A 231 12.43 -12.95 -15.00
N ARG A 232 11.77 -11.80 -14.93
CA ARG A 232 11.91 -10.71 -15.90
C ARG A 232 13.10 -9.84 -15.57
N ASP A 233 13.77 -9.33 -16.59
CA ASP A 233 14.95 -8.49 -16.39
C ASP A 233 14.59 -7.14 -15.76
N GLU A 234 13.38 -6.64 -16.00
CA GLU A 234 12.88 -5.44 -15.34
C GLU A 234 12.75 -5.65 -13.82
N CYS A 235 12.20 -6.78 -13.39
CA CYS A 235 12.12 -7.14 -11.97
C CYS A 235 13.51 -7.36 -11.36
N PHE A 236 14.42 -7.99 -12.11
CA PHE A 236 15.79 -8.23 -11.64
C PHE A 236 16.58 -6.95 -11.51
N ALA A 237 16.40 -6.02 -12.45
CA ALA A 237 17.02 -4.71 -12.40
C ALA A 237 16.51 -3.91 -11.19
N ASP A 238 15.19 -3.88 -10.97
CA ASP A 238 14.56 -3.23 -9.82
C ASP A 238 15.01 -3.85 -8.47
N MET A 239 15.14 -5.17 -8.41
CA MET A 239 15.52 -5.87 -7.17
C MET A 239 17.02 -5.81 -6.87
N TYR A 240 17.90 -6.08 -7.84
CA TYR A 240 19.32 -6.36 -7.58
C TYR A 240 20.29 -5.35 -8.19
N VAL A 241 19.83 -4.46 -9.06
CA VAL A 241 20.69 -3.51 -9.78
C VAL A 241 20.26 -2.07 -9.52
N HIS A 242 19.32 -1.86 -8.59
CA HIS A 242 18.79 -0.54 -8.30
C HIS A 242 19.89 0.39 -7.73
N PRO A 243 20.06 1.62 -8.24
CA PRO A 243 21.16 2.50 -7.85
C PRO A 243 21.00 3.13 -6.45
N GLN A 244 19.80 3.08 -5.89
CA GLN A 244 19.43 3.69 -4.61
C GLN A 244 18.34 2.89 -3.91
N GLU A 245 18.65 2.26 -2.77
CA GLU A 245 17.64 1.58 -1.94
C GLU A 245 17.92 1.92 -0.48
N ILE A 246 16.85 2.17 0.27
CA ILE A 246 16.85 2.38 1.70
C ILE A 246 15.89 1.37 2.29
N ASP A 247 16.45 0.39 2.99
CA ASP A 247 15.64 -0.56 3.72
C ASP A 247 15.39 -0.08 5.14
N TYR A 248 14.16 -0.29 5.60
CA TYR A 248 13.72 0.15 6.90
C TYR A 248 13.67 -1.02 7.87
N ASN A 249 13.98 -0.74 9.14
CA ASN A 249 13.44 -1.54 10.24
C ASN A 249 12.36 -0.72 10.95
N VAL A 250 11.64 -1.30 11.92
CA VAL A 250 10.56 -0.57 12.62
C VAL A 250 11.05 0.77 13.20
N LYS A 251 12.29 0.89 13.66
CA LYS A 251 12.79 2.16 14.23
C LYS A 251 12.97 3.22 13.15
N THR A 252 13.72 2.93 12.10
CA THR A 252 13.97 3.89 11.00
C THR A 252 12.70 4.17 10.20
N LEU A 253 11.77 3.22 10.15
CA LEU A 253 10.43 3.43 9.59
C LEU A 253 9.67 4.51 10.36
N PHE A 254 9.64 4.43 11.69
CA PHE A 254 8.94 5.42 12.50
C PHE A 254 9.63 6.79 12.48
N GLU A 255 10.95 6.86 12.26
CA GLU A 255 11.63 8.13 11.97
C GLU A 255 11.12 8.78 10.67
N LEU A 256 10.92 8.00 9.60
CA LEU A 256 10.31 8.48 8.35
C LEU A 256 8.87 8.96 8.58
N ILE A 257 8.06 8.15 9.27
CA ILE A 257 6.66 8.45 9.61
C ILE A 257 6.58 9.75 10.42
N ASP A 258 7.34 9.87 11.50
CA ASP A 258 7.29 11.05 12.37
C ASP A 258 7.73 12.31 11.63
N SER A 259 8.72 12.18 10.74
CA SER A 259 9.22 13.30 9.93
C SER A 259 8.17 13.85 8.96
N SER A 260 7.15 13.07 8.60
CA SER A 260 6.04 13.53 7.74
C SER A 260 5.12 14.54 8.43
N GLY A 261 5.06 14.53 9.76
CA GLY A 261 4.09 15.30 10.55
C GLY A 261 2.64 14.81 10.43
N LEU A 262 2.42 13.62 9.86
CA LEU A 262 1.11 12.96 9.77
C LEU A 262 0.90 11.95 10.90
N ASP A 263 -0.36 11.66 11.20
CA ASP A 263 -0.72 10.63 12.18
C ASP A 263 -0.60 9.23 11.56
N PHE A 264 0.09 8.32 12.25
CA PHE A 264 0.11 6.91 11.89
C PHE A 264 -1.25 6.26 12.14
N VAL A 265 -1.93 5.84 11.07
CA VAL A 265 -3.24 5.20 11.18
C VAL A 265 -3.10 3.72 11.56
N GLY A 266 -2.18 3.02 10.89
CA GLY A 266 -1.92 1.60 11.09
C GLY A 266 -1.31 0.93 9.85
N PHE A 267 -0.76 -0.26 10.05
CA PHE A 267 -0.34 -1.14 8.96
C PHE A 267 -1.55 -1.72 8.22
N SER A 268 -1.42 -1.96 6.92
CA SER A 268 -2.48 -2.53 6.07
C SER A 268 -2.75 -4.01 6.35
N ASN A 269 -1.84 -4.69 7.06
CA ASN A 269 -1.90 -6.12 7.40
C ASN A 269 -1.90 -6.35 8.93
N PRO A 270 -2.89 -5.86 9.69
CA PRO A 270 -2.87 -5.80 11.15
C PRO A 270 -2.68 -7.17 11.82
N GLN A 271 -3.12 -8.26 11.18
CA GLN A 271 -2.95 -9.63 11.67
C GLN A 271 -1.47 -10.05 11.77
N TYR A 272 -0.61 -9.56 10.88
CA TYR A 272 0.83 -9.79 10.96
C TYR A 272 1.41 -9.25 12.27
N TRP A 273 0.87 -8.11 12.70
CA TRP A 273 1.29 -7.34 13.87
C TRP A 273 0.60 -7.77 15.18
N ASP A 274 -0.13 -8.89 15.17
CA ASP A 274 -0.59 -9.53 16.39
C ASP A 274 0.52 -10.40 17.00
N LEU A 275 1.10 -9.92 18.10
CA LEU A 275 2.13 -10.63 18.85
C LEU A 275 1.66 -12.01 19.36
N SER A 276 0.35 -12.20 19.55
CA SER A 276 -0.20 -13.47 20.04
C SER A 276 0.11 -14.64 19.10
N ARG A 277 0.28 -14.38 17.80
CA ARG A 277 0.69 -15.36 16.78
C ARG A 277 2.06 -15.99 17.06
N LEU A 278 2.97 -15.26 17.71
CA LEU A 278 4.34 -15.68 17.92
C LEU A 278 4.58 -16.23 19.33
N VAL A 279 4.06 -15.55 20.35
CA VAL A 279 4.33 -15.88 21.76
C VAL A 279 3.06 -16.00 22.62
N GLY A 280 1.87 -16.06 22.00
CA GLY A 280 0.58 -16.12 22.71
C GLY A 280 0.39 -17.36 23.57
N THR A 281 1.09 -18.45 23.28
CA THR A 281 1.08 -19.70 24.08
C THR A 281 1.88 -19.59 25.38
N ALA A 282 2.64 -18.51 25.58
CA ALA A 282 3.46 -18.25 26.76
C ALA A 282 2.92 -17.04 27.55
N PRO A 283 2.04 -17.25 28.55
CA PRO A 283 1.41 -16.16 29.30
C PRO A 283 2.42 -15.19 29.94
N ASP A 284 3.56 -15.69 30.42
CA ASP A 284 4.61 -14.87 31.02
C ASP A 284 5.26 -13.91 30.01
N LEU A 285 5.47 -14.35 28.77
CA LEU A 285 6.00 -13.49 27.71
C LEU A 285 4.97 -12.45 27.29
N MET A 286 3.69 -12.85 27.17
CA MET A 286 2.60 -11.91 26.89
C MET A 286 2.44 -10.87 27.98
N ALA A 287 2.59 -11.25 29.26
CA ALA A 287 2.54 -10.32 30.39
C ALA A 287 3.69 -9.30 30.33
N ARG A 288 4.90 -9.74 29.96
CA ARG A 288 6.05 -8.83 29.74
C ARG A 288 5.81 -7.89 28.57
N ALA A 289 5.28 -8.41 27.46
CA ALA A 289 5.03 -7.63 26.26
C ALA A 289 3.90 -6.58 26.42
N LYS A 290 2.96 -6.79 27.34
CA LYS A 290 1.93 -5.78 27.69
C LYS A 290 2.53 -4.48 28.21
N GLY A 291 3.71 -4.53 28.84
CA GLY A 291 4.42 -3.35 29.32
C GLY A 291 5.24 -2.61 28.27
N LEU A 292 5.32 -3.12 27.04
CA LEU A 292 6.03 -2.46 25.95
C LEU A 292 5.16 -1.37 25.31
N GLU A 293 5.80 -0.26 24.98
CA GLU A 293 5.26 0.75 24.07
C GLU A 293 4.86 0.11 22.74
N VAL A 294 3.88 0.70 22.06
CA VAL A 294 3.32 0.13 20.82
C VAL A 294 4.41 -0.10 19.76
N ARG A 295 5.36 0.84 19.60
CA ARG A 295 6.46 0.72 18.63
C ARG A 295 7.47 -0.37 19.01
N ASP A 296 7.76 -0.53 20.30
CA ASP A 296 8.61 -1.62 20.79
C ASP A 296 7.96 -2.98 20.57
N ARG A 297 6.62 -3.05 20.65
CA ARG A 297 5.87 -4.25 20.30
C ARG A 297 5.97 -4.59 18.81
N TYR A 298 5.85 -3.60 17.92
CA TYR A 298 6.10 -3.81 16.50
C TYR A 298 7.54 -4.27 16.24
N ARG A 299 8.53 -3.65 16.88
CA ARG A 299 9.92 -4.07 16.75
C ARG A 299 10.15 -5.49 17.28
N LEU A 300 9.50 -5.87 18.38
CA LEU A 300 9.56 -7.23 18.90
C LEU A 300 9.00 -8.25 17.89
N ILE A 301 7.85 -7.94 17.29
CA ILE A 301 7.24 -8.81 16.26
C ILE A 301 8.17 -8.96 15.06
N GLU A 302 8.69 -7.85 14.55
CA GLU A 302 9.64 -7.85 13.43
C GLU A 302 10.91 -8.67 13.72
N LEU A 303 11.43 -8.62 14.95
CA LEU A 303 12.60 -9.40 15.36
C LEU A 303 12.31 -10.91 15.48
N LEU A 304 11.09 -11.27 15.88
CA LEU A 304 10.67 -12.66 16.05
C LEU A 304 10.15 -13.29 14.75
N ASP A 305 9.73 -12.48 13.80
CA ASP A 305 9.27 -12.86 12.46
C ASP A 305 9.94 -11.94 11.42
N PRO A 306 11.16 -12.26 10.97
CA PRO A 306 11.92 -11.42 10.05
C PRO A 306 11.56 -11.66 8.57
N GLU A 307 10.43 -12.31 8.26
CA GLU A 307 10.05 -12.65 6.88
C GLU A 307 9.36 -11.50 6.14
N ILE A 308 8.94 -10.44 6.83
CA ILE A 308 8.32 -9.27 6.19
C ILE A 308 9.34 -8.58 5.27
N THR A 309 8.96 -8.44 3.99
CA THR A 309 9.83 -7.87 2.95
C THR A 309 9.54 -6.40 2.70
N HIS A 310 8.43 -5.88 3.21
CA HIS A 310 8.03 -4.49 3.05
C HIS A 310 7.06 -4.10 4.17
N TYR A 311 7.06 -2.83 4.53
CA TYR A 311 6.00 -2.23 5.32
C TYR A 311 5.00 -1.57 4.40
N GLU A 312 3.73 -1.78 4.68
CA GLU A 312 2.63 -1.12 4.00
C GLU A 312 1.64 -0.58 5.03
N PHE A 313 1.35 0.72 4.97
CA PHE A 313 0.63 1.42 6.03
C PHE A 313 -0.08 2.67 5.53
N PHE A 314 -0.98 3.18 6.36
CA PHE A 314 -1.67 4.44 6.13
C PHE A 314 -1.24 5.50 7.13
N LEU A 315 -1.04 6.72 6.63
CA LEU A 315 -0.90 7.95 7.39
C LEU A 315 -2.10 8.85 7.11
N SER A 316 -2.39 9.79 8.01
CA SER A 316 -3.46 10.76 7.79
C SER A 316 -3.08 12.15 8.27
N ARG A 317 -3.63 13.18 7.61
CA ARG A 317 -3.55 14.55 8.11
C ARG A 317 -4.73 14.79 9.03
N PRO A 318 -4.53 15.09 10.33
CA PRO A 318 -5.65 15.30 11.24
C PRO A 318 -6.53 16.50 10.83
N PRO A 319 -7.82 16.48 11.20
CA PRO A 319 -8.51 15.42 11.94
C PRO A 319 -8.93 14.25 11.04
N LEU A 320 -8.74 13.01 11.52
CA LEU A 320 -9.33 11.80 10.93
C LEU A 320 -10.30 11.18 11.94
N GLU A 321 -11.60 11.35 11.72
CA GLU A 321 -12.63 10.82 12.62
C GLU A 321 -12.79 9.30 12.47
N LYS A 322 -12.63 8.57 13.58
CA LYS A 322 -12.86 7.12 13.64
C LYS A 322 -14.23 6.80 14.24
N THR A 323 -14.85 5.72 13.79
CA THR A 323 -16.15 5.21 14.24
C THR A 323 -16.01 3.74 14.62
N ASP A 324 -16.47 3.34 15.81
CA ASP A 324 -16.33 1.96 16.33
C ASP A 324 -17.63 1.15 16.36
N TRP A 325 -18.77 1.76 15.98
CA TRP A 325 -20.12 1.16 15.92
C TRP A 325 -20.53 0.36 17.18
N THR A 326 -19.97 0.72 18.34
CA THR A 326 -20.29 0.08 19.63
C THR A 326 -21.68 0.47 20.13
N ASN A 327 -22.17 1.65 19.77
CA ASN A 327 -23.52 2.11 20.11
C ASN A 327 -24.59 1.40 19.26
N ASN A 328 -25.48 0.64 19.91
CA ASN A 328 -26.54 -0.11 19.24
C ASN A 328 -27.50 0.78 18.43
N ALA A 329 -27.85 1.98 18.93
CA ALA A 329 -28.78 2.86 18.24
C ALA A 329 -28.15 3.43 16.95
N GLU A 330 -26.85 3.75 16.99
CA GLU A 330 -26.11 4.19 15.82
C GLU A 330 -25.93 3.06 14.80
N LEU A 331 -25.61 1.84 15.27
CA LEU A 331 -25.48 0.67 14.40
C LEU A 331 -26.81 0.32 13.72
N LEU A 332 -27.94 0.43 14.42
CA LEU A 332 -29.26 0.20 13.85
C LEU A 332 -29.63 1.23 12.78
N ALA A 333 -29.18 2.47 12.93
CA ALA A 333 -29.38 3.55 11.96
C ALA A 333 -28.34 3.55 10.83
N ALA A 334 -27.29 2.73 10.90
CA ALA A 334 -26.27 2.65 9.87
C ALA A 334 -26.84 2.03 8.60
N ILE A 335 -26.29 2.42 7.45
CA ILE A 335 -26.57 1.79 6.16
C ILE A 335 -25.41 0.84 5.87
N PRO A 336 -25.65 -0.49 5.82
CA PRO A 336 -24.63 -1.46 5.48
C PRO A 336 -24.55 -1.66 3.96
N GLU A 337 -23.33 -1.70 3.45
CA GLU A 337 -23.02 -2.03 2.07
C GLU A 337 -22.08 -3.24 2.04
N ARG A 338 -22.29 -4.18 1.12
CA ARG A 338 -21.32 -5.26 0.90
C ARG A 338 -19.96 -4.65 0.54
N HIS A 339 -18.90 -5.19 1.11
CA HIS A 339 -17.56 -4.74 0.77
C HIS A 339 -17.27 -4.99 -0.72
N ALA A 340 -16.84 -3.95 -1.44
CA ALA A 340 -16.67 -3.98 -2.90
C ALA A 340 -15.62 -5.01 -3.38
N CYS A 341 -14.69 -5.37 -2.51
CA CYS A 341 -13.61 -6.32 -2.77
C CYS A 341 -13.95 -7.76 -2.33
N ILE A 342 -15.22 -8.16 -2.35
CA ILE A 342 -15.59 -9.56 -2.21
C ILE A 342 -15.61 -10.20 -3.60
N GLU A 343 -14.93 -11.33 -3.78
CA GLU A 343 -14.89 -12.07 -5.05
C GLU A 343 -15.51 -13.46 -4.93
N GLY A 344 -16.45 -13.77 -5.82
CA GLY A 344 -17.23 -15.02 -5.80
C GLY A 344 -18.65 -14.87 -5.24
N TRP A 345 -19.10 -13.65 -4.95
CA TRP A 345 -20.50 -13.36 -4.62
C TRP A 345 -21.40 -13.42 -5.88
N PRO A 346 -22.64 -13.97 -5.82
CA PRO A 346 -23.32 -14.53 -4.64
C PRO A 346 -22.94 -16.00 -4.37
N SER A 347 -22.46 -16.27 -3.16
CA SER A 347 -22.11 -17.61 -2.66
C SER A 347 -22.04 -17.56 -1.12
N ARG A 348 -22.09 -18.73 -0.47
CA ARG A 348 -21.78 -18.87 0.98
C ARG A 348 -20.29 -19.01 1.26
N SER A 349 -19.49 -19.23 0.21
CA SER A 349 -18.05 -19.32 0.28
C SER A 349 -17.44 -18.51 -0.85
N PHE A 350 -16.61 -17.54 -0.49
CA PHE A 350 -16.02 -16.54 -1.40
C PHE A 350 -14.71 -16.02 -0.83
N PHE A 351 -13.97 -15.26 -1.64
CA PHE A 351 -12.77 -14.56 -1.18
C PHE A 351 -13.15 -13.22 -0.53
N ASN A 352 -12.64 -12.97 0.68
CA ASN A 352 -12.73 -11.66 1.32
C ASN A 352 -11.74 -10.67 0.70
N PHE A 353 -11.72 -9.43 1.20
CA PHE A 353 -10.87 -8.34 0.74
C PHE A 353 -9.35 -8.62 0.74
N ASP A 354 -8.87 -9.60 1.51
CA ASP A 354 -7.46 -10.02 1.56
C ASP A 354 -7.25 -11.38 0.85
N TYR A 355 -8.14 -11.74 -0.08
CA TYR A 355 -8.12 -13.00 -0.84
C TYR A 355 -8.12 -14.27 0.02
N GLN A 356 -8.68 -14.20 1.24
CA GLN A 356 -8.88 -15.37 2.09
C GLN A 356 -10.25 -15.97 1.85
N VAL A 357 -10.32 -17.30 1.74
CA VAL A 357 -11.60 -18.00 1.66
C VAL A 357 -12.33 -17.85 2.99
N VAL A 358 -13.52 -17.27 2.94
CA VAL A 358 -14.43 -17.15 4.08
C VAL A 358 -15.71 -17.91 3.78
N SER A 359 -16.31 -18.51 4.82
CA SER A 359 -17.62 -19.16 4.73
C SER A 359 -18.58 -18.51 5.72
N ILE A 360 -19.77 -18.19 5.25
CA ILE A 360 -20.79 -17.49 6.02
C ILE A 360 -22.02 -18.38 6.25
N SER A 361 -22.72 -18.14 7.35
CA SER A 361 -23.98 -18.79 7.69
C SER A 361 -25.14 -18.35 6.77
N ASP A 362 -26.25 -19.09 6.81
CA ASP A 362 -27.46 -18.71 6.06
C ASP A 362 -28.02 -17.34 6.49
N ALA A 363 -27.90 -17.00 7.77
CA ALA A 363 -28.34 -15.71 8.31
C ALA A 363 -27.46 -14.56 7.80
N GLU A 364 -26.14 -14.74 7.80
CA GLU A 364 -25.19 -13.76 7.25
C GLU A 364 -25.36 -13.59 5.74
N TYR A 365 -25.59 -14.69 5.00
CA TYR A 365 -25.86 -14.64 3.57
C TYR A 365 -27.14 -13.84 3.26
N ALA A 366 -28.24 -14.12 3.96
CA ALA A 366 -29.50 -13.39 3.80
C ALA A 366 -29.35 -11.90 4.14
N PHE A 367 -28.53 -11.56 5.15
CA PHE A 367 -28.22 -10.18 5.48
C PHE A 367 -27.38 -9.47 4.39
N LEU A 368 -26.32 -10.13 3.89
CA LEU A 368 -25.47 -9.59 2.81
C LEU A 368 -26.23 -9.43 1.49
N GLU A 369 -27.24 -10.27 1.21
CA GLU A 369 -28.14 -10.07 0.06
C GLU A 369 -28.87 -8.73 0.11
N LYS A 370 -29.14 -8.20 1.30
CA LYS A 370 -29.79 -6.90 1.52
C LYS A 370 -28.84 -5.71 1.62
N CYS A 371 -27.53 -5.95 1.77
CA CYS A 371 -26.51 -4.91 1.79
C CYS A 371 -26.13 -4.46 0.36
N ASP A 372 -27.10 -4.41 -0.55
CA ASP A 372 -26.87 -3.99 -1.93
C ASP A 372 -26.67 -2.48 -1.98
N PRO A 373 -25.58 -1.96 -2.60
CA PRO A 373 -25.39 -0.51 -2.74
C PRO A 373 -26.57 0.22 -3.40
N ALA A 374 -27.37 -0.47 -4.23
CA ALA A 374 -28.56 0.09 -4.85
C ALA A 374 -29.78 0.16 -3.90
N GLN A 375 -29.74 -0.53 -2.76
CA GLN A 375 -30.82 -0.62 -1.78
C GLN A 375 -30.36 0.05 -0.48
N SER A 376 -30.61 1.36 -0.34
CA SER A 376 -30.22 2.16 0.83
C SER A 376 -31.11 1.88 2.06
N GLN A 377 -31.12 0.65 2.56
CA GLN A 377 -31.83 0.26 3.78
C GLN A 377 -30.90 0.35 4.99
N CYS A 378 -31.40 0.81 6.14
CA CYS A 378 -30.62 0.75 7.38
C CYS A 378 -30.69 -0.65 8.01
N VAL A 379 -29.76 -0.95 8.93
CA VAL A 379 -29.68 -2.24 9.64
C VAL A 379 -31.02 -2.59 10.31
N ALA A 380 -31.71 -1.61 10.92
CA ALA A 380 -33.00 -1.82 11.55
C ALA A 380 -34.09 -2.29 10.56
N GLU A 381 -34.12 -1.73 9.35
CA GLU A 381 -35.07 -2.12 8.30
C GLU A 381 -34.79 -3.53 7.78
N ILE A 382 -33.51 -3.89 7.63
CA ILE A 382 -33.10 -5.24 7.21
C ILE A 382 -33.54 -6.30 8.24
N PHE A 383 -33.38 -6.02 9.55
CA PHE A 383 -33.82 -6.92 10.61
C PHE A 383 -35.34 -7.04 10.71
N ALA A 384 -36.08 -5.93 10.53
CA ALA A 384 -37.54 -5.93 10.60
C ALA A 384 -38.17 -6.87 9.55
N ALA A 385 -37.53 -7.05 8.40
CA ALA A 385 -37.98 -7.94 7.34
C ALA A 385 -37.82 -9.45 7.65
N HIS A 386 -37.00 -9.84 8.64
CA HIS A 386 -36.58 -11.24 8.84
C HIS A 386 -36.86 -11.83 10.24
N GLN A 387 -37.60 -11.11 11.10
CA GLN A 387 -37.88 -11.55 12.49
C GLN A 387 -36.62 -11.98 13.27
N THR A 388 -35.48 -11.35 12.97
CA THR A 388 -34.19 -11.68 13.60
C THR A 388 -34.21 -11.29 15.08
N ASN A 389 -33.67 -12.14 15.95
CA ASN A 389 -33.37 -11.74 17.33
C ASN A 389 -32.40 -10.55 17.29
N LEU A 390 -32.82 -9.41 17.84
CA LEU A 390 -32.08 -8.15 17.75
C LEU A 390 -30.65 -8.24 18.32
N GLU A 391 -30.46 -8.95 19.44
CA GLU A 391 -29.13 -9.04 20.07
C GLU A 391 -28.18 -9.89 19.22
N GLU A 392 -28.67 -11.01 18.70
CA GLU A 392 -27.89 -11.90 17.82
C GLU A 392 -27.59 -11.22 16.48
N GLY A 393 -28.57 -10.51 15.91
CA GLY A 393 -28.40 -9.72 14.69
C GLY A 393 -27.33 -8.64 14.85
N LEU A 394 -27.35 -7.87 15.94
CA LEU A 394 -26.32 -6.85 16.18
C LEU A 394 -24.92 -7.44 16.35
N LYS A 395 -24.79 -8.61 16.98
CA LYS A 395 -23.51 -9.35 17.06
C LYS A 395 -23.03 -9.78 15.67
N MET A 396 -23.93 -10.34 14.85
CA MET A 396 -23.65 -10.73 13.47
C MET A 396 -23.16 -9.55 12.63
N VAL A 397 -23.82 -8.39 12.69
CA VAL A 397 -23.41 -7.21 11.90
C VAL A 397 -22.01 -6.72 12.30
N ARG A 398 -21.70 -6.69 13.60
CA ARG A 398 -20.36 -6.34 14.07
C ARG A 398 -19.31 -7.35 13.61
N GLN A 399 -19.64 -8.64 13.61
CA GLN A 399 -18.76 -9.67 13.11
C GLN A 399 -18.48 -9.47 11.61
N LEU A 400 -19.51 -9.27 10.78
CA LEU A 400 -19.36 -8.98 9.35
C LEU A 400 -18.51 -7.73 9.10
N GLN A 401 -18.71 -6.66 9.88
CA GLN A 401 -17.91 -5.43 9.78
C GLN A 401 -16.44 -5.66 10.20
N SER A 402 -16.20 -6.41 11.28
CA SER A 402 -14.84 -6.72 11.74
C SER A 402 -14.07 -7.59 10.76
N GLN A 403 -14.77 -8.42 9.99
CA GLN A 403 -14.24 -9.24 8.90
C GLN A 403 -14.13 -8.46 7.58
N GLN A 404 -14.49 -7.18 7.56
CA GLN A 404 -14.56 -6.32 6.37
C GLN A 404 -15.41 -6.93 5.24
N LEU A 405 -16.50 -7.63 5.61
CA LEU A 405 -17.48 -8.15 4.64
C LEU A 405 -18.58 -7.13 4.32
N ILE A 406 -18.77 -6.18 5.23
CA ILE A 406 -19.60 -5.00 5.00
C ILE A 406 -18.82 -3.74 5.38
N VAL A 407 -19.21 -2.64 4.76
CA VAL A 407 -18.87 -1.29 5.19
C VAL A 407 -20.15 -0.63 5.72
N LEU A 408 -20.01 0.20 6.75
CA LEU A 408 -21.13 0.92 7.35
C LEU A 408 -21.00 2.42 7.08
N SER A 409 -22.07 3.06 6.63
CA SER A 409 -22.17 4.50 6.51
C SER A 409 -23.19 5.07 7.51
N LYS A 410 -23.01 6.33 7.90
CA LYS A 410 -24.02 7.04 8.69
C LYS A 410 -25.20 7.35 7.77
N SER A 411 -26.43 7.13 8.23
CA SER A 411 -27.63 7.55 7.51
C SER A 411 -27.53 9.05 7.22
N GLN A 412 -27.66 9.41 5.94
CA GLN A 412 -27.80 10.80 5.52
C GLN A 412 -29.16 11.29 6.05
N LYS A 413 -29.15 12.25 6.97
CA LYS A 413 -30.37 12.91 7.45
C LYS A 413 -30.95 13.86 6.42
#